data_AF-A0A1Q5K0M8-F1
#
_entry.id   AF-A0A1Q5K0M8-F1
#
_cell.length_a   1.000
_cell.length_b   1.000
_cell.length_c   1.000
_cell.angle_alpha   90.00
_cell.angle_beta   90.00
_cell.angle_gamma   90.00
#
_symmetry.space_group_name_H-M   'P 1'
#
loop_
_entity.id
_entity.type
_entity.pdbx_description
1 polymer ?
#
loop_
_entity_poly.entity_id
_entity_poly.type
_entity_poly.pdbx_seq_one_letter_code
_entity_poly.pdbx_strand_id
1 'polypeptide(L)'
;MSHPTTHEFSQYAEVLAALSDPALVPPPPGPVDGPPGASVAWLRATVARFASGEAHRRRRALVEAELARSAPADVHRAASGADTRGDLRTRVVFCLAAALDMPEPERVAREVGAVADAYFGEDGGPGADLAVARLVTLLAPGPADDAGLEAVANRIGLLVQACAATAALVEAAGEEGVPTARVLRDDPPVRVMRRTATRATRVAGREIAEGDEVVLDLVAAQRGNAAPLTFGAPPRVCPGRAHALALAEGLLGRPMTPFARLHHQGRALLLPNAWDYASAAALAAEGFEAVGTTSLGVAAGLGLPDGAAATKEATVDLARRLGRGPFLFSVDAEGGFSDDPAEVAVLARRLYEAGAAGINLEDGRADGTLAPVELHAAKIAAVKEAVPGLFVNARTDTYWLGLDRERTADRLAVYERAGADGVFVPGLSDRAAIAALTATLVTPLNVLYSPAGPGLAELGDLGVRRVSLGSLLYREALAGAVSTAAAIRDGGPVRGGALPYADVQALAPDDGSGRRGGDDVDDR
;
A
#
# COMPACT_ATOMS: atom_id res chain seq x y z
N MET A 1 -15.17 -36.32 -29.29
CA MET A 1 -14.87 -35.21 -28.37
C MET A 1 -13.36 -35.07 -28.36
N SER A 2 -12.84 -33.94 -28.84
CA SER A 2 -11.39 -33.70 -28.78
C SER A 2 -11.00 -33.61 -27.31
N HIS A 3 -9.93 -34.28 -26.88
CA HIS A 3 -9.44 -34.09 -25.52
C HIS A 3 -9.01 -32.62 -25.35
N PRO A 4 -9.34 -31.97 -24.22
CA PRO A 4 -8.92 -30.60 -23.97
C PRO A 4 -7.40 -30.53 -24.04
N THR A 5 -6.88 -29.57 -24.80
CA THR A 5 -5.45 -29.35 -24.90
C THR A 5 -5.00 -28.43 -23.77
N THR A 6 -3.86 -28.74 -23.14
CA THR A 6 -3.27 -27.87 -22.11
C THR A 6 -2.28 -26.90 -22.75
N HIS A 7 -2.48 -25.62 -22.46
CA HIS A 7 -1.71 -24.49 -22.96
C HIS A 7 -0.88 -23.88 -21.83
N GLU A 8 0.44 -23.97 -21.90
CA GLU A 8 1.31 -23.40 -20.86
C GLU A 8 1.89 -22.04 -21.27
N PHE A 9 1.82 -21.04 -20.39
CA PHE A 9 2.42 -19.72 -20.57
C PHE A 9 3.38 -19.41 -19.42
N SER A 10 4.60 -19.01 -19.76
CA SER A 10 5.67 -18.72 -18.82
C SER A 10 6.36 -17.38 -19.06
N GLN A 11 5.99 -16.66 -20.12
CA GLN A 11 6.47 -15.29 -20.37
C GLN A 11 5.52 -14.26 -19.76
N TYR A 12 6.06 -13.19 -19.21
CA TYR A 12 5.29 -12.16 -18.49
C TYR A 12 4.14 -11.58 -19.32
N ALA A 13 4.43 -11.15 -20.55
CA ALA A 13 3.43 -10.56 -21.45
C ALA A 13 2.31 -11.56 -21.82
N GLU A 14 2.66 -12.84 -21.97
CA GLU A 14 1.68 -13.89 -22.28
C GLU A 14 0.77 -14.18 -21.09
N VAL A 15 1.35 -14.28 -19.89
CA VAL A 15 0.59 -14.46 -18.65
C VAL A 15 -0.33 -13.27 -18.40
N LEU A 16 0.13 -12.04 -18.60
CA LEU A 16 -0.72 -10.85 -18.51
C LEU A 16 -1.87 -10.88 -19.52
N ALA A 17 -1.58 -11.24 -20.77
CA ALA A 17 -2.62 -11.38 -21.80
C ALA A 17 -3.65 -12.44 -21.40
N ALA A 18 -3.20 -13.59 -20.88
CA ALA A 18 -4.08 -14.65 -20.42
C ALA A 18 -4.95 -14.24 -19.21
N LEU A 19 -4.37 -13.51 -18.24
CA LEU A 19 -5.10 -13.00 -17.08
C LEU A 19 -6.15 -11.94 -17.45
N SER A 20 -5.89 -11.20 -18.53
CA SER A 20 -6.75 -10.14 -19.05
C SER A 20 -7.86 -10.65 -19.98
N ASP A 21 -7.71 -11.85 -20.53
CA ASP A 21 -8.66 -12.41 -21.47
C ASP A 21 -9.98 -12.81 -20.77
N PRO A 22 -11.13 -12.21 -21.14
CA PRO A 22 -12.40 -12.52 -20.49
C PRO A 22 -12.92 -13.94 -20.78
N ALA A 23 -12.40 -14.63 -21.80
CA ALA A 23 -12.75 -16.02 -22.10
C ALA A 23 -12.03 -17.03 -21.19
N LEU A 24 -10.91 -16.63 -20.55
CA LEU A 24 -10.11 -17.47 -19.67
C LEU A 24 -10.51 -17.30 -18.19
N VAL A 25 -11.36 -18.18 -17.72
CA VAL A 25 -11.92 -18.13 -16.35
C VAL A 25 -11.27 -19.18 -15.46
N PRO A 26 -11.28 -19.02 -14.13
CA PRO A 26 -10.90 -20.11 -13.22
C PRO A 26 -11.73 -21.36 -13.51
N PRO A 27 -11.15 -22.58 -13.42
CA PRO A 27 -11.87 -23.82 -13.70
C PRO A 27 -13.22 -23.85 -12.97
N PRO A 28 -14.34 -24.11 -13.68
CA PRO A 28 -15.64 -24.12 -13.04
C PRO A 28 -15.69 -25.20 -11.96
N PRO A 29 -16.44 -24.99 -10.89
CA PRO A 29 -16.61 -26.02 -9.88
C PRO A 29 -17.38 -27.20 -10.46
N GLY A 30 -17.14 -28.39 -9.92
CA GLY A 30 -17.93 -29.57 -10.24
C GLY A 30 -19.42 -29.41 -9.88
N PRO A 31 -20.27 -30.36 -10.30
CA PRO A 31 -21.69 -30.35 -9.94
C PRO A 31 -21.88 -30.30 -8.42
N VAL A 32 -22.91 -29.58 -7.98
CA VAL A 32 -23.27 -29.47 -6.57
C VAL A 32 -24.37 -30.46 -6.25
N ASP A 33 -24.05 -31.48 -5.46
CA ASP A 33 -25.02 -32.39 -4.88
C ASP A 33 -25.31 -32.02 -3.42
N GLY A 34 -26.59 -32.03 -3.02
CA GLY A 34 -27.02 -31.79 -1.64
C GLY A 34 -27.52 -30.38 -1.34
N PRO A 35 -27.89 -30.10 -0.07
CA PRO A 35 -28.49 -28.83 0.33
C PRO A 35 -27.47 -27.68 0.34
N PRO A 36 -27.91 -26.42 0.11
CA PRO A 36 -27.05 -25.25 0.26
C PRO A 36 -26.36 -25.19 1.63
N GLY A 37 -25.10 -24.81 1.65
CA GLY A 37 -24.33 -24.64 2.87
C GLY A 37 -23.68 -25.93 3.42
N ALA A 38 -23.85 -27.07 2.76
CA ALA A 38 -23.46 -28.37 3.33
C ALA A 38 -22.18 -28.99 2.76
N SER A 39 -21.56 -28.40 1.73
CA SER A 39 -20.41 -29.01 1.06
C SER A 39 -19.40 -28.01 0.50
N VAL A 40 -18.16 -28.49 0.28
CA VAL A 40 -17.11 -27.75 -0.42
C VAL A 40 -17.53 -27.47 -1.87
N ALA A 41 -18.25 -28.39 -2.52
CA ALA A 41 -18.80 -28.19 -3.86
C ALA A 41 -19.76 -26.98 -3.89
N TRP A 42 -20.70 -26.90 -2.94
CA TRP A 42 -21.58 -25.74 -2.79
C TRP A 42 -20.79 -24.44 -2.56
N LEU A 43 -19.78 -24.48 -1.67
CA LEU A 43 -18.96 -23.30 -1.37
C LEU A 43 -18.29 -22.79 -2.65
N ARG A 44 -17.63 -23.67 -3.43
CA ARG A 44 -16.97 -23.30 -4.68
C ARG A 44 -17.95 -22.72 -5.70
N ALA A 45 -19.15 -23.29 -5.83
CA ALA A 45 -20.20 -22.79 -6.71
C ALA A 45 -20.76 -21.42 -6.30
N THR A 46 -20.55 -21.01 -5.05
CA THR A 46 -21.18 -19.82 -4.45
C THR A 46 -20.20 -18.66 -4.21
N VAL A 47 -18.89 -18.89 -4.25
CA VAL A 47 -17.87 -17.83 -4.09
C VAL A 47 -17.59 -17.06 -5.39
N ALA A 48 -17.02 -15.85 -5.24
CA ALA A 48 -16.58 -15.03 -6.36
C ALA A 48 -15.49 -15.70 -7.22
N ARG A 49 -14.57 -16.46 -6.59
CA ARG A 49 -13.38 -17.01 -7.27
C ARG A 49 -13.70 -17.87 -8.48
N PHE A 50 -14.78 -18.67 -8.42
CA PHE A 50 -15.18 -19.57 -9.50
C PHE A 50 -16.37 -19.06 -10.30
N ALA A 51 -16.75 -17.79 -10.10
CA ALA A 51 -17.86 -17.15 -10.79
C ALA A 51 -17.36 -16.33 -11.99
N SER A 52 -18.25 -16.06 -12.93
CA SER A 52 -18.03 -15.15 -14.06
C SER A 52 -19.22 -14.22 -14.27
N GLY A 53 -19.04 -13.17 -15.08
CA GLY A 53 -20.10 -12.21 -15.41
C GLY A 53 -20.69 -11.52 -14.18
N GLU A 54 -22.02 -11.43 -14.14
CA GLU A 54 -22.75 -10.72 -13.08
C GLU A 54 -22.61 -11.37 -11.70
N ALA A 55 -22.62 -12.71 -11.63
CA ALA A 55 -22.41 -13.42 -10.38
C ALA A 55 -21.05 -13.10 -9.77
N HIS A 56 -19.99 -13.03 -10.59
CA HIS A 56 -18.67 -12.61 -10.12
C HIS A 56 -18.68 -11.17 -9.59
N ARG A 57 -19.29 -10.22 -10.32
CA ARG A 57 -19.37 -8.81 -9.87
C ARG A 57 -20.06 -8.70 -8.52
N ARG A 58 -21.24 -9.30 -8.37
CA ARG A 58 -22.01 -9.28 -7.12
C ARG A 58 -21.25 -9.92 -5.96
N ARG A 59 -20.72 -11.13 -6.16
CA ARG A 59 -19.99 -11.86 -5.11
C ARG A 59 -18.67 -11.19 -4.72
N ARG A 60 -17.98 -10.59 -5.69
CA ARG A 60 -16.77 -9.79 -5.45
C ARG A 60 -17.10 -8.56 -4.60
N ALA A 61 -18.20 -7.88 -4.88
CA ALA A 61 -18.64 -6.73 -4.08
C ALA A 61 -18.90 -7.11 -2.61
N LEU A 62 -19.41 -8.32 -2.34
CA LEU A 62 -19.53 -8.84 -0.97
C LEU A 62 -18.17 -9.00 -0.29
N VAL A 63 -17.16 -9.53 -0.99
CA VAL A 63 -15.79 -9.66 -0.48
C VAL A 63 -15.16 -8.30 -0.21
N GLU A 64 -15.31 -7.35 -1.15
CA GLU A 64 -14.78 -5.99 -1.00
C GLU A 64 -15.46 -5.24 0.15
N ALA A 65 -16.78 -5.40 0.32
CA ALA A 65 -17.52 -4.84 1.45
C ALA A 65 -17.06 -5.42 2.79
N GLU A 66 -16.81 -6.73 2.87
CA GLU A 66 -16.30 -7.35 4.10
C GLU A 66 -14.88 -6.84 4.43
N LEU A 67 -13.98 -6.77 3.43
CA LEU A 67 -12.63 -6.25 3.61
C LEU A 67 -12.61 -4.78 4.02
N ALA A 68 -13.55 -3.96 3.54
CA ALA A 68 -13.67 -2.55 3.89
C ALA A 68 -14.01 -2.31 5.37
N ARG A 69 -14.48 -3.34 6.10
CA ARG A 69 -14.78 -3.25 7.54
C ARG A 69 -13.53 -3.13 8.42
N SER A 70 -12.35 -3.51 7.91
CA SER A 70 -11.08 -3.42 8.62
C SER A 70 -10.02 -2.81 7.74
N ALA A 71 -9.33 -1.77 8.22
CA ALA A 71 -8.17 -1.25 7.52
C ALA A 71 -7.01 -2.27 7.60
N PRO A 72 -6.11 -2.34 6.59
CA PRO A 72 -4.92 -3.17 6.66
C PRO A 72 -4.09 -2.92 7.93
N ALA A 73 -4.03 -1.67 8.42
CA ALA A 73 -3.35 -1.33 9.67
C ALA A 73 -3.92 -2.05 10.92
N ASP A 74 -5.22 -2.34 10.95
CA ASP A 74 -5.85 -3.06 12.06
C ASP A 74 -5.58 -4.56 11.96
N VAL A 75 -5.56 -5.11 10.75
CA VAL A 75 -5.14 -6.51 10.49
C VAL A 75 -3.69 -6.73 10.92
N HIS A 76 -2.79 -5.81 10.57
CA HIS A 76 -1.39 -5.85 11.02
C HIS A 76 -1.31 -5.89 12.55
N ARG A 77 -2.02 -4.99 13.24
CA ARG A 77 -2.05 -4.91 14.71
C ARG A 77 -2.56 -6.22 15.34
N ALA A 78 -3.64 -6.78 14.82
CA ALA A 78 -4.19 -8.04 15.29
C ALA A 78 -3.17 -9.18 15.16
N ALA A 79 -2.46 -9.24 14.02
CA ALA A 79 -1.42 -10.24 13.79
C ALA A 79 -0.16 -10.05 14.66
N SER A 80 0.28 -8.81 14.88
CA SER A 80 1.43 -8.54 15.75
C SER A 80 1.17 -8.86 17.22
N GLY A 81 -0.10 -8.81 17.66
CA GLY A 81 -0.51 -9.15 19.02
C GLY A 81 -0.97 -10.60 19.21
N ALA A 82 -1.02 -11.41 18.14
CA ALA A 82 -1.56 -12.76 18.20
C ALA A 82 -0.65 -13.74 18.95
N ASP A 83 -1.25 -14.71 19.65
CA ASP A 83 -0.52 -15.82 20.27
C ASP A 83 0.31 -16.57 19.21
N THR A 84 1.51 -17.00 19.60
CA THR A 84 2.43 -17.77 18.75
C THR A 84 2.10 -19.26 18.71
N ARG A 85 1.12 -19.72 19.51
CA ARG A 85 0.66 -21.11 19.52
C ARG A 85 -0.16 -21.46 18.27
N GLY A 86 0.01 -22.70 17.81
CA GLY A 86 -0.65 -23.21 16.60
C GLY A 86 0.20 -23.05 15.35
N ASP A 87 -0.16 -23.77 14.30
CA ASP A 87 0.49 -23.63 13.01
C ASP A 87 0.16 -22.28 12.35
N LEU A 88 0.99 -21.88 11.39
CA LEU A 88 0.89 -20.57 10.77
C LEU A 88 -0.40 -20.34 9.99
N ARG A 89 -0.96 -21.40 9.37
CA ARG A 89 -2.23 -21.30 8.63
C ARG A 89 -3.38 -20.98 9.57
N THR A 90 -3.43 -21.65 10.73
CA THR A 90 -4.41 -21.37 11.78
C THR A 90 -4.28 -19.92 12.28
N ARG A 91 -3.05 -19.43 12.50
CA ARG A 91 -2.78 -18.06 12.94
C ARG A 91 -3.22 -17.01 11.92
N VAL A 92 -2.94 -17.23 10.63
CA VAL A 92 -3.40 -16.38 9.52
C VAL A 92 -4.91 -16.21 9.55
N VAL A 93 -5.65 -17.32 9.60
CA VAL A 93 -7.11 -17.27 9.58
C VAL A 93 -7.67 -16.64 10.85
N PHE A 94 -7.12 -16.99 12.02
CA PHE A 94 -7.52 -16.42 13.30
C PHE A 94 -7.41 -14.89 13.29
N CYS A 95 -6.25 -14.35 12.89
CA CYS A 95 -6.01 -12.91 12.88
C CYS A 95 -6.94 -12.19 11.91
N LEU A 96 -7.17 -12.75 10.72
CA LEU A 96 -8.08 -12.16 9.74
C LEU A 96 -9.54 -12.22 10.21
N ALA A 97 -9.98 -13.34 10.78
CA ALA A 97 -11.32 -13.49 11.32
C ALA A 97 -11.56 -12.54 12.50
N ALA A 98 -10.58 -12.37 13.40
CA ALA A 98 -10.65 -11.43 14.51
C ALA A 98 -10.70 -9.97 14.03
N ALA A 99 -9.86 -9.60 13.05
CA ALA A 99 -9.86 -8.25 12.48
C ALA A 99 -11.17 -7.90 11.75
N LEU A 100 -11.83 -8.91 11.18
CA LEU A 100 -13.14 -8.77 10.52
C LEU A 100 -14.33 -8.95 11.47
N ASP A 101 -14.08 -9.00 12.79
CA ASP A 101 -15.10 -9.13 13.84
C ASP A 101 -16.02 -10.34 13.60
N MET A 102 -15.42 -11.49 13.27
CA MET A 102 -16.15 -12.76 13.12
C MET A 102 -16.35 -13.46 14.47
N PRO A 103 -17.48 -14.17 14.68
CA PRO A 103 -17.72 -14.90 15.92
C PRO A 103 -16.78 -16.10 16.06
N GLU A 104 -16.35 -16.37 17.30
CA GLU A 104 -15.46 -17.49 17.66
C GLU A 104 -14.25 -17.66 16.70
N PRO A 105 -13.35 -16.66 16.55
CA PRO A 105 -12.25 -16.69 15.56
C PRO A 105 -11.38 -17.95 15.62
N GLU A 106 -11.13 -18.51 16.80
CA GLU A 106 -10.35 -19.75 16.98
C GLU A 106 -11.07 -20.96 16.38
N ARG A 107 -12.41 -20.99 16.49
CA ARG A 107 -13.22 -22.04 15.86
C ARG A 107 -13.27 -21.84 14.36
N VAL A 108 -13.47 -20.61 13.89
CA VAL A 108 -13.41 -20.27 12.45
C VAL A 108 -12.10 -20.74 11.83
N ALA A 109 -10.96 -20.43 12.46
CA ALA A 109 -9.63 -20.80 11.97
C ALA A 109 -9.46 -22.32 11.78
N ARG A 110 -9.90 -23.10 12.76
CA ARG A 110 -9.84 -24.57 12.71
C ARG A 110 -10.65 -25.16 11.56
N GLU A 111 -11.90 -24.69 11.40
CA GLU A 111 -12.78 -25.19 10.33
C GLU A 111 -12.29 -24.77 8.95
N VAL A 112 -11.80 -23.54 8.80
CA VAL A 112 -11.20 -23.06 7.55
C VAL A 112 -9.96 -23.87 7.18
N GLY A 113 -9.14 -24.29 8.15
CA GLY A 113 -8.01 -25.19 7.90
C GLY A 113 -8.44 -26.47 7.18
N ALA A 114 -9.48 -27.14 7.69
CA ALA A 114 -10.03 -28.35 7.10
C ALA A 114 -10.63 -28.12 5.70
N VAL A 115 -11.30 -26.98 5.48
CA VAL A 115 -11.84 -26.62 4.16
C VAL A 115 -10.72 -26.29 3.16
N ALA A 116 -9.66 -25.60 3.60
CA ALA A 116 -8.60 -25.12 2.73
C ALA A 116 -7.82 -26.25 2.04
N ASP A 117 -7.60 -27.38 2.72
CA ASP A 117 -6.95 -28.57 2.14
C ASP A 117 -7.78 -29.18 1.00
N ALA A 118 -9.10 -29.10 1.12
CA ALA A 118 -10.04 -29.55 0.12
C ALA A 118 -10.29 -28.54 -1.00
N TYR A 119 -10.05 -27.25 -0.75
CA TYR A 119 -10.63 -26.15 -1.54
C TYR A 119 -10.11 -26.06 -2.98
N PHE A 120 -8.93 -26.61 -3.28
CA PHE A 120 -8.36 -26.66 -4.63
C PHE A 120 -8.27 -28.07 -5.25
N GLY A 121 -8.67 -29.13 -4.54
CA GLY A 121 -8.60 -30.54 -5.00
C GLY A 121 -9.92 -31.14 -5.51
N GLU A 122 -9.94 -32.42 -5.87
CA GLU A 122 -11.10 -33.03 -6.53
C GLU A 122 -12.29 -33.28 -5.58
N ASP A 123 -12.08 -33.67 -4.32
CA ASP A 123 -13.14 -33.68 -3.29
C ASP A 123 -12.52 -33.70 -1.88
N GLY A 124 -13.02 -32.85 -0.99
CA GLY A 124 -12.49 -32.70 0.39
C GLY A 124 -12.81 -33.83 1.36
N GLY A 125 -13.60 -34.79 0.90
CA GLY A 125 -14.21 -35.82 1.73
C GLY A 125 -15.22 -35.26 2.76
N PRO A 126 -15.92 -36.16 3.48
CA PRO A 126 -17.00 -35.79 4.40
C PRO A 126 -16.57 -34.83 5.53
N GLY A 127 -15.30 -34.83 5.90
CA GLY A 127 -14.75 -33.96 6.94
C GLY A 127 -14.76 -32.48 6.54
N ALA A 128 -14.38 -32.17 5.30
CA ALA A 128 -14.36 -30.79 4.79
C ALA A 128 -15.78 -30.27 4.56
N ASP A 129 -16.70 -31.11 4.08
CA ASP A 129 -18.11 -30.77 3.93
C ASP A 129 -18.76 -30.43 5.28
N LEU A 130 -18.49 -31.24 6.30
CA LEU A 130 -18.95 -30.98 7.65
C LEU A 130 -18.34 -29.68 8.22
N ALA A 131 -17.09 -29.35 7.88
CA ALA A 131 -16.48 -28.09 8.26
C ALA A 131 -17.16 -26.88 7.59
N VAL A 132 -17.54 -26.99 6.31
CA VAL A 132 -18.37 -25.96 5.63
C VAL A 132 -19.70 -25.77 6.36
N ALA A 133 -20.42 -26.85 6.68
CA ALA A 133 -21.70 -26.76 7.39
C ALA A 133 -21.56 -26.08 8.77
N ARG A 134 -20.48 -26.37 9.50
CA ARG A 134 -20.18 -25.71 10.78
C ARG A 134 -19.85 -24.23 10.62
N LEU A 135 -19.08 -23.86 9.60
CA LEU A 135 -18.78 -22.46 9.30
C LEU A 135 -20.04 -21.67 8.91
N VAL A 136 -20.92 -22.25 8.10
CA VAL A 136 -22.19 -21.63 7.72
C VAL A 136 -23.05 -21.36 8.95
N THR A 137 -23.18 -22.36 9.83
CA THR A 137 -23.92 -22.24 11.09
C THR A 137 -23.35 -21.14 11.99
N LEU A 138 -22.02 -21.04 12.05
CA LEU A 138 -21.32 -20.08 12.91
C LEU A 138 -21.46 -18.64 12.39
N LEU A 139 -21.36 -18.45 11.07
CA LEU A 139 -21.33 -17.13 10.44
C LEU A 139 -22.74 -16.59 10.07
N ALA A 140 -23.76 -17.45 10.07
CA ALA A 140 -25.17 -17.09 9.98
C ALA A 140 -25.98 -17.79 11.08
N PRO A 141 -26.00 -17.24 12.30
CA PRO A 141 -26.79 -17.80 13.41
C PRO A 141 -28.28 -17.48 13.21
N GLY A 142 -28.95 -18.22 12.33
CA GLY A 142 -30.37 -18.07 12.03
C GLY A 142 -30.74 -18.60 10.64
N PRO A 143 -32.04 -18.65 10.30
CA PRO A 143 -32.45 -18.95 8.93
C PRO A 143 -31.91 -17.87 8.00
N ALA A 144 -31.03 -18.27 7.07
CA ALA A 144 -30.52 -17.42 6.01
C ALA A 144 -31.24 -17.75 4.71
N ASP A 145 -31.64 -16.71 3.97
CA ASP A 145 -32.06 -16.87 2.58
C ASP A 145 -30.84 -17.10 1.67
N ASP A 146 -31.09 -17.30 0.38
CA ASP A 146 -30.01 -17.55 -0.59
C ASP A 146 -28.98 -16.42 -0.64
N ALA A 147 -29.41 -15.17 -0.42
CA ALA A 147 -28.52 -14.01 -0.38
C ALA A 147 -27.62 -14.01 0.86
N GLY A 148 -28.18 -14.33 2.03
CA GLY A 148 -27.42 -14.49 3.28
C GLY A 148 -26.41 -15.63 3.19
N LEU A 149 -26.82 -16.78 2.63
CA LEU A 149 -25.92 -17.90 2.39
C LEU A 149 -24.81 -17.55 1.38
N GLU A 150 -25.11 -16.78 0.34
CA GLU A 150 -24.10 -16.29 -0.61
C GLU A 150 -23.09 -15.34 0.05
N ALA A 151 -23.56 -14.44 0.93
CA ALA A 151 -22.67 -13.58 1.72
C ALA A 151 -21.74 -14.40 2.61
N VAL A 152 -22.28 -15.38 3.35
CA VAL A 152 -21.49 -16.29 4.19
C VAL A 152 -20.48 -17.10 3.38
N ALA A 153 -20.88 -17.65 2.24
CA ALA A 153 -19.98 -18.38 1.35
C ALA A 153 -18.77 -17.52 0.96
N ASN A 154 -18.99 -16.24 0.63
CA ASN A 154 -17.91 -15.33 0.25
C ASN A 154 -17.02 -14.92 1.43
N ARG A 155 -17.54 -14.84 2.66
CA ARG A 155 -16.72 -14.70 3.88
C ARG A 155 -15.85 -15.91 4.13
N ILE A 156 -16.39 -17.12 4.01
CA ILE A 156 -15.62 -18.38 4.11
C ILE A 156 -14.55 -18.42 3.01
N GLY A 157 -14.95 -18.14 1.76
CA GLY A 157 -14.05 -18.11 0.61
C GLY A 157 -12.92 -17.09 0.74
N LEU A 158 -13.14 -15.97 1.41
CA LEU A 158 -12.11 -14.99 1.74
C LEU A 158 -11.05 -15.59 2.68
N LEU A 159 -11.49 -16.19 3.79
CA LEU A 159 -10.59 -16.81 4.78
C LEU A 159 -9.80 -17.98 4.21
N VAL A 160 -10.47 -18.86 3.46
CA VAL A 160 -9.84 -20.02 2.81
C VAL A 160 -8.76 -19.59 1.82
N GLN A 161 -9.00 -18.52 1.06
CA GLN A 161 -8.03 -18.01 0.09
C GLN A 161 -6.83 -17.31 0.75
N ALA A 162 -7.00 -16.73 1.94
CA ALA A 162 -5.90 -16.15 2.71
C ALA A 162 -5.02 -17.23 3.37
N CYS A 163 -5.63 -18.31 3.85
CA CYS A 163 -5.04 -19.38 4.67
C CYS A 163 -3.63 -19.84 4.24
N ALA A 164 -3.52 -20.65 3.17
CA ALA A 164 -2.25 -21.25 2.77
C ALA A 164 -1.30 -20.26 2.10
N ALA A 165 -1.83 -19.37 1.27
CA ALA A 165 -1.02 -18.44 0.48
C ALA A 165 -0.32 -17.39 1.36
N THR A 166 -1.01 -16.84 2.36
CA THR A 166 -0.38 -15.89 3.29
C THR A 166 0.57 -16.58 4.27
N ALA A 167 0.26 -17.82 4.70
CA ALA A 167 1.18 -18.59 5.54
C ALA A 167 2.51 -18.86 4.81
N ALA A 168 2.45 -19.33 3.55
CA ALA A 168 3.64 -19.56 2.73
C ALA A 168 4.45 -18.27 2.48
N LEU A 169 3.78 -17.12 2.32
CA LEU A 169 4.46 -15.82 2.22
C LEU A 169 5.22 -15.47 3.51
N VAL A 170 4.63 -15.70 4.68
CA VAL A 170 5.26 -15.43 5.97
C VAL A 170 6.42 -16.37 6.23
N GLU A 171 6.29 -17.66 5.92
CA GLU A 171 7.39 -18.63 6.02
C GLU A 171 8.60 -18.18 5.18
N ALA A 172 8.39 -17.93 3.89
CA ALA A 172 9.47 -17.54 2.98
C ALA A 172 10.10 -16.16 3.33
N ALA A 173 9.32 -15.22 3.86
CA ALA A 173 9.85 -13.91 4.29
C ALA A 173 10.58 -13.97 5.63
N GLY A 174 10.27 -14.96 6.48
CA GLY A 174 10.84 -15.13 7.80
C GLY A 174 12.30 -15.62 7.78
N GLU A 175 12.70 -16.38 6.76
CA GLU A 175 13.99 -17.12 6.78
C GLU A 175 15.25 -16.24 6.77
N GLU A 176 15.20 -14.99 6.29
CA GLU A 176 16.38 -14.09 6.30
C GLU A 176 15.99 -12.61 6.45
N GLY A 177 14.81 -12.33 7.05
CA GLY A 177 14.29 -10.95 7.13
C GLY A 177 13.99 -10.33 5.76
N VAL A 178 13.74 -11.15 4.75
CA VAL A 178 13.58 -10.73 3.34
C VAL A 178 12.30 -9.89 3.16
N PRO A 179 12.35 -8.74 2.46
CA PRO A 179 11.14 -7.98 2.15
C PRO A 179 10.09 -8.83 1.42
N THR A 180 8.82 -8.74 1.80
CA THR A 180 7.73 -9.53 1.18
C THR A 180 7.61 -9.25 -0.31
N ALA A 181 7.89 -8.02 -0.76
CA ALA A 181 7.97 -7.67 -2.19
C ALA A 181 8.98 -8.52 -2.96
N ARG A 182 10.11 -8.89 -2.34
CA ARG A 182 11.12 -9.76 -2.94
C ARG A 182 10.64 -11.21 -3.00
N VAL A 183 10.03 -11.72 -1.92
CA VAL A 183 9.43 -13.06 -1.90
C VAL A 183 8.36 -13.19 -2.99
N LEU A 184 7.45 -12.23 -3.12
CA LEU A 184 6.39 -12.26 -4.12
C LEU A 184 6.88 -12.31 -5.58
N ARG A 185 8.12 -11.86 -5.83
CA ARG A 185 8.75 -11.95 -7.14
C ARG A 185 9.53 -13.25 -7.30
N ASP A 186 10.42 -13.53 -6.35
CA ASP A 186 11.45 -14.56 -6.49
C ASP A 186 10.91 -15.95 -6.16
N ASP A 187 10.02 -16.04 -5.16
CA ASP A 187 9.42 -17.29 -4.69
C ASP A 187 7.96 -17.07 -4.22
N PRO A 188 7.03 -16.77 -5.13
CA PRO A 188 5.65 -16.46 -4.79
C PRO A 188 4.92 -17.67 -4.17
N PRO A 189 4.04 -17.46 -3.17
CA PRO A 189 3.25 -18.53 -2.57
C PRO A 189 2.27 -19.17 -3.56
N VAL A 190 1.83 -18.41 -4.56
CA VAL A 190 1.06 -18.93 -5.70
C VAL A 190 2.01 -19.03 -6.89
N ARG A 191 2.39 -20.26 -7.22
CA ARG A 191 3.38 -20.53 -8.28
C ARG A 191 2.73 -20.69 -9.65
N VAL A 192 1.52 -21.26 -9.69
CA VAL A 192 0.80 -21.60 -10.91
C VAL A 192 -0.66 -21.16 -10.79
N MET A 193 -1.22 -20.60 -11.87
CA MET A 193 -2.66 -20.42 -12.01
C MET A 193 -3.19 -21.27 -13.16
N ARG A 194 -4.38 -21.86 -12.95
CA ARG A 194 -5.10 -22.61 -14.00
C ARG A 194 -6.31 -21.82 -14.45
N ARG A 195 -6.61 -21.88 -15.74
CA ARG A 195 -7.81 -21.31 -16.37
C ARG A 195 -8.38 -22.31 -17.37
N THR A 196 -9.65 -22.12 -17.71
CA THR A 196 -10.35 -22.86 -18.75
C THR A 196 -10.94 -21.87 -19.72
N ALA A 197 -10.81 -22.15 -21.01
CA ALA A 197 -11.43 -21.34 -22.07
C ALA A 197 -12.93 -21.62 -22.15
N THR A 198 -13.75 -20.62 -21.85
CA THR A 198 -15.23 -20.69 -21.96
C THR A 198 -15.74 -20.56 -23.39
N ARG A 199 -14.89 -20.10 -24.30
CA ARG A 199 -15.10 -19.98 -25.73
C ARG A 199 -13.74 -19.90 -26.41
N ALA A 200 -13.70 -20.17 -27.71
CA ALA A 200 -12.47 -20.00 -28.48
C ALA A 200 -11.91 -18.56 -28.34
N THR A 201 -10.60 -18.45 -28.12
CA THR A 201 -9.89 -17.17 -27.97
C THR A 201 -8.46 -17.28 -28.48
N ARG A 202 -7.77 -16.13 -28.55
CA ARG A 202 -6.38 -16.03 -29.00
C ARG A 202 -5.57 -15.25 -27.97
N VAL A 203 -4.58 -15.90 -27.36
CA VAL A 203 -3.69 -15.29 -26.36
C VAL A 203 -2.26 -15.31 -26.88
N ALA A 204 -1.63 -14.14 -26.92
CA ALA A 204 -0.25 -13.96 -27.40
C ALA A 204 0.04 -14.66 -28.75
N GLY A 205 -0.95 -14.68 -29.64
CA GLY A 205 -0.82 -15.28 -30.97
C GLY A 205 -1.16 -16.78 -31.06
N ARG A 206 -1.45 -17.44 -29.93
CA ARG A 206 -1.87 -18.84 -29.86
C ARG A 206 -3.39 -18.95 -29.81
N GLU A 207 -3.95 -19.80 -30.66
CA GLU A 207 -5.37 -20.16 -30.62
C GLU A 207 -5.63 -21.14 -29.49
N ILE A 208 -6.67 -20.86 -28.70
CA ILE A 208 -7.10 -21.67 -27.56
C ILE A 208 -8.56 -22.03 -27.82
N ALA A 209 -8.86 -23.32 -27.93
CA ALA A 209 -10.21 -23.80 -28.20
C ALA A 209 -11.09 -23.73 -26.95
N GLU A 210 -12.40 -23.73 -27.13
CA GLU A 210 -13.34 -23.88 -26.01
C GLU A 210 -13.08 -25.20 -25.27
N GLY A 211 -13.03 -25.14 -23.94
CA GLY A 211 -12.72 -26.28 -23.07
C GLY A 211 -11.24 -26.55 -22.86
N ASP A 212 -10.34 -25.90 -23.62
CA ASP A 212 -8.90 -26.03 -23.41
C ASP A 212 -8.50 -25.47 -22.03
N GLU A 213 -7.48 -26.10 -21.44
CA GLU A 213 -6.89 -25.65 -20.19
C GLU A 213 -5.73 -24.72 -20.46
N VAL A 214 -5.57 -23.71 -19.63
CA VAL A 214 -4.44 -22.79 -19.64
C VAL A 214 -3.74 -22.80 -18.30
N VAL A 215 -2.44 -23.08 -18.32
CA VAL A 215 -1.55 -23.10 -17.15
C VAL A 215 -0.62 -21.91 -17.23
N LEU A 216 -0.62 -21.08 -16.20
CA LEU A 216 0.20 -19.88 -16.09
C LEU A 216 1.29 -20.13 -15.05
N ASP A 217 2.55 -20.27 -15.47
CA ASP A 217 3.70 -20.35 -14.57
C ASP A 217 4.09 -18.94 -14.14
N LEU A 218 3.69 -18.56 -12.93
CA LEU A 218 3.97 -17.23 -12.38
C LEU A 218 5.43 -17.08 -11.97
N VAL A 219 6.07 -18.17 -11.53
CA VAL A 219 7.47 -18.13 -11.11
C VAL A 219 8.35 -17.81 -12.31
N ALA A 220 8.16 -18.52 -13.42
CA ALA A 220 8.90 -18.24 -14.65
C ALA A 220 8.57 -16.85 -15.21
N ALA A 221 7.30 -16.47 -15.23
CA ALA A 221 6.86 -15.19 -15.80
C ALA A 221 7.42 -13.98 -15.04
N GLN A 222 7.50 -14.04 -13.71
CA GLN A 222 7.96 -12.91 -12.90
C GLN A 222 9.49 -12.79 -12.86
N ARG A 223 10.26 -13.79 -13.31
CA ARG A 223 11.73 -13.67 -13.38
C ARG A 223 12.12 -12.51 -14.28
N GLY A 224 12.95 -11.61 -13.76
CA GLY A 224 13.40 -10.42 -14.48
C GLY A 224 12.33 -9.35 -14.70
N ASN A 225 11.08 -9.58 -14.28
CA ASN A 225 10.00 -8.61 -14.37
C ASN A 225 9.73 -7.96 -13.01
N ALA A 226 9.20 -6.75 -13.07
CA ALA A 226 9.07 -5.86 -11.94
C ALA A 226 7.86 -6.17 -11.06
N ALA A 227 6.66 -6.27 -11.65
CA ALA A 227 5.42 -6.34 -10.90
C ALA A 227 4.96 -7.80 -10.64
N PRO A 228 4.64 -8.16 -9.39
CA PRO A 228 4.17 -9.49 -9.06
C PRO A 228 2.75 -9.76 -9.59
N LEU A 229 2.53 -10.98 -10.07
CA LEU A 229 1.29 -11.55 -10.59
C LEU A 229 0.56 -12.44 -9.57
N THR A 230 1.17 -12.69 -8.40
CA THR A 230 0.60 -13.51 -7.30
C THR A 230 -0.82 -13.06 -6.92
N PHE A 231 -1.08 -11.76 -6.96
CA PHE A 231 -2.39 -11.16 -6.65
C PHE A 231 -3.22 -10.86 -7.89
N GLY A 232 -2.91 -11.47 -9.04
CA GLY A 232 -3.52 -11.18 -10.33
C GLY A 232 -2.94 -9.93 -10.98
N ALA A 233 -3.59 -9.49 -12.06
CA ALA A 233 -3.22 -8.30 -12.82
C ALA A 233 -4.50 -7.61 -13.34
N PRO A 234 -4.45 -6.31 -13.68
CA PRO A 234 -5.58 -5.64 -14.32
C PRO A 234 -6.14 -6.46 -15.51
N PRO A 235 -7.47 -6.53 -15.67
CA PRO A 235 -8.51 -5.86 -14.90
C PRO A 235 -8.96 -6.62 -13.63
N ARG A 236 -8.31 -7.74 -13.27
CA ARG A 236 -8.74 -8.63 -12.18
C ARG A 236 -7.64 -8.79 -11.12
N VAL A 237 -7.55 -7.81 -10.24
CA VAL A 237 -6.64 -7.82 -9.08
C VAL A 237 -7.35 -8.37 -7.84
N CYS A 238 -6.63 -9.08 -6.99
CA CYS A 238 -7.12 -9.58 -5.71
C CYS A 238 -7.50 -8.41 -4.77
N PRO A 239 -8.77 -8.31 -4.30
CA PRO A 239 -9.17 -7.23 -3.41
C PRO A 239 -8.53 -7.35 -2.02
N GLY A 240 -8.17 -8.57 -1.59
CA GLY A 240 -7.54 -8.84 -0.29
C GLY A 240 -6.03 -8.64 -0.25
N ARG A 241 -5.40 -8.11 -1.31
CA ARG A 241 -3.94 -7.96 -1.39
C ARG A 241 -3.36 -7.17 -0.22
N ALA A 242 -3.92 -5.99 0.06
CA ALA A 242 -3.42 -5.12 1.12
C ALA A 242 -3.55 -5.78 2.50
N HIS A 243 -4.67 -6.47 2.76
CA HIS A 243 -4.90 -7.21 4.00
C HIS A 243 -3.94 -8.40 4.13
N ALA A 244 -3.71 -9.15 3.06
CA ALA A 244 -2.77 -10.28 3.06
C ALA A 244 -1.33 -9.84 3.36
N LEU A 245 -0.89 -8.72 2.77
CA LEU A 245 0.42 -8.14 3.06
C LEU A 245 0.52 -7.65 4.49
N ALA A 246 -0.47 -6.89 4.96
CA ALA A 246 -0.49 -6.37 6.33
C ALA A 246 -0.53 -7.51 7.37
N LEU A 247 -1.27 -8.58 7.09
CA LEU A 247 -1.32 -9.78 7.89
C LEU A 247 0.05 -10.48 7.94
N ALA A 248 0.73 -10.58 6.79
CA ALA A 248 2.05 -11.18 6.72
C ALA A 248 3.09 -10.38 7.52
N GLU A 249 3.16 -9.06 7.31
CA GLU A 249 4.07 -8.17 8.05
C GLU A 249 3.80 -8.20 9.56
N GLY A 250 2.53 -8.29 9.96
CA GLY A 250 2.14 -8.41 11.37
C GLY A 250 2.62 -9.70 12.00
N LEU A 251 2.44 -10.84 11.32
CA LEU A 251 2.86 -12.17 11.78
C LEU A 251 4.38 -12.36 11.79
N LEU A 252 5.11 -11.62 10.93
CA LEU A 252 6.57 -11.52 10.94
C LEU A 252 7.10 -10.68 12.11
N GLY A 253 6.22 -10.04 12.90
CA GLY A 253 6.60 -9.19 14.02
C GLY A 253 7.27 -7.88 13.58
N ARG A 254 7.11 -7.47 12.31
CA ARG A 254 7.73 -6.25 11.80
C ARG A 254 6.93 -5.04 12.29
N PRO A 255 7.55 -4.13 13.05
CA PRO A 255 6.83 -3.01 13.66
C PRO A 255 6.39 -2.02 12.59
N MET A 256 5.11 -1.62 12.64
CA MET A 256 4.60 -0.52 11.84
C MET A 256 4.75 0.77 12.62
N THR A 257 5.56 1.71 12.11
CA THR A 257 5.77 3.01 12.77
C THR A 257 4.50 3.87 12.73
N PRO A 258 4.36 4.87 13.62
CA PRO A 258 3.21 5.77 13.59
C PRO A 258 2.97 6.42 12.22
N PHE A 259 4.03 6.79 11.50
CA PHE A 259 3.94 7.39 10.17
C PHE A 259 3.59 6.37 9.08
N ALA A 260 4.14 5.14 9.13
CA ALA A 260 3.75 4.07 8.22
C ALA A 260 2.25 3.75 8.34
N ARG A 261 1.72 3.72 9.56
CA ARG A 261 0.29 3.48 9.82
C ARG A 261 -0.64 4.44 9.09
N LEU A 262 -0.25 5.70 8.91
CA LEU A 262 -1.05 6.70 8.18
C LEU A 262 -1.28 6.31 6.71
N HIS A 263 -0.37 5.53 6.11
CA HIS A 263 -0.46 5.09 4.71
C HIS A 263 -1.32 3.83 4.52
N HIS A 264 -1.71 3.17 5.60
CA HIS A 264 -2.49 1.92 5.58
C HIS A 264 -3.90 2.09 6.17
N GLN A 265 -4.35 3.34 6.29
CA GLN A 265 -5.73 3.68 6.64
C GLN A 265 -6.67 3.47 5.45
N GLY A 266 -7.98 3.48 5.70
CA GLY A 266 -9.00 3.35 4.64
C GLY A 266 -9.05 4.53 3.65
N ARG A 267 -8.48 5.68 4.03
CA ARG A 267 -8.41 6.90 3.20
C ARG A 267 -6.96 7.24 2.88
N ALA A 268 -6.72 7.92 1.75
CA ALA A 268 -5.40 8.43 1.42
C ALA A 268 -4.96 9.51 2.42
N LEU A 269 -3.69 9.45 2.83
CA LEU A 269 -3.05 10.50 3.63
C LEU A 269 -2.84 11.74 2.78
N LEU A 270 -3.47 12.86 3.12
CA LEU A 270 -3.08 14.17 2.60
C LEU A 270 -1.91 14.69 3.44
N LEU A 271 -0.74 14.85 2.82
CA LEU A 271 0.47 15.32 3.48
C LEU A 271 0.79 16.76 3.00
N PRO A 272 0.40 17.81 3.75
CA PRO A 272 0.80 19.17 3.43
C PRO A 272 2.30 19.36 3.67
N ASN A 273 2.92 20.27 2.93
CA ASN A 273 4.36 20.49 3.00
C ASN A 273 4.69 21.85 3.62
N ALA A 274 5.54 21.83 4.65
CA ALA A 274 6.08 22.98 5.36
C ALA A 274 7.49 23.34 4.88
N TRP A 275 7.91 24.57 5.16
CA TRP A 275 9.26 25.08 4.84
C TRP A 275 9.97 25.69 6.05
N ASP A 276 9.26 25.85 7.17
CA ASP A 276 9.76 26.32 8.46
C ASP A 276 8.93 25.71 9.60
N TYR A 277 9.26 26.06 10.85
CA TYR A 277 8.52 25.59 12.01
C TYR A 277 7.10 26.16 12.08
N ALA A 278 6.92 27.45 11.81
CA ALA A 278 5.63 28.12 11.93
C ALA A 278 4.57 27.51 10.98
N SER A 279 4.96 27.25 9.73
CA SER A 279 4.10 26.57 8.75
C SER A 279 3.77 25.14 9.18
N ALA A 280 4.74 24.38 9.72
CA ALA A 280 4.47 23.04 10.24
C ALA A 280 3.53 23.05 11.45
N ALA A 281 3.76 23.94 12.41
CA ALA A 281 2.93 24.09 13.61
C ALA A 281 1.51 24.53 13.27
N ALA A 282 1.34 25.47 12.33
CA ALA A 282 0.04 25.91 11.85
C ALA A 282 -0.74 24.76 11.19
N LEU A 283 -0.08 23.95 10.35
CA LEU A 283 -0.70 22.76 9.76
C LEU A 283 -1.08 21.73 10.83
N ALA A 284 -0.23 21.50 11.83
CA ALA A 284 -0.56 20.59 12.93
C ALA A 284 -1.74 21.10 13.77
N ALA A 285 -1.85 22.41 14.00
CA ALA A 285 -2.96 23.03 14.73
C ALA A 285 -4.32 22.85 14.01
N GLU A 286 -4.30 22.78 12.67
CA GLU A 286 -5.46 22.44 11.84
C GLU A 286 -5.80 20.93 11.82
N GLY A 287 -5.05 20.11 12.58
CA GLY A 287 -5.33 18.69 12.76
C GLY A 287 -4.67 17.76 11.74
N PHE A 288 -3.72 18.24 10.93
CA PHE A 288 -2.91 17.36 10.07
C PHE A 288 -1.97 16.51 10.93
N GLU A 289 -2.15 15.18 10.89
CA GLU A 289 -1.38 14.21 11.69
C GLU A 289 0.13 14.18 11.34
N ALA A 290 0.46 14.59 10.11
CA ALA A 290 1.84 14.66 9.63
C ALA A 290 2.02 15.77 8.58
N VAL A 291 3.27 16.24 8.46
CA VAL A 291 3.69 17.20 7.43
C VAL A 291 4.88 16.69 6.62
N GLY A 292 5.00 17.08 5.36
CA GLY A 292 6.24 16.95 4.59
C GLY A 292 7.08 18.22 4.70
N THR A 293 8.37 18.17 4.39
CA THR A 293 9.12 19.37 4.00
C THR A 293 9.11 19.54 2.48
N THR A 294 9.52 20.69 1.96
CA THR A 294 9.70 20.92 0.52
C THR A 294 11.08 21.54 0.25
N SER A 295 11.87 20.90 -0.62
CA SER A 295 13.21 21.39 -0.99
C SER A 295 13.17 22.80 -1.58
N LEU A 296 12.18 23.11 -2.44
CA LEU A 296 12.02 24.44 -3.02
C LEU A 296 11.87 25.54 -1.95
N GLY A 297 11.11 25.29 -0.89
CA GLY A 297 10.92 26.26 0.19
C GLY A 297 12.23 26.53 0.93
N VAL A 298 13.03 25.48 1.18
CA VAL A 298 14.37 25.60 1.80
C VAL A 298 15.33 26.35 0.89
N ALA A 299 15.42 25.96 -0.39
CA ALA A 299 16.33 26.56 -1.36
C ALA A 299 16.01 28.04 -1.60
N ALA A 300 14.73 28.35 -1.88
CA ALA A 300 14.28 29.71 -2.16
C ALA A 300 14.47 30.64 -0.95
N GLY A 301 14.26 30.14 0.27
CA GLY A 301 14.54 30.90 1.50
C GLY A 301 16.00 31.30 1.69
N LEU A 302 16.93 30.58 1.05
CA LEU A 302 18.37 30.86 1.05
C LEU A 302 18.84 31.62 -0.21
N GLY A 303 17.94 31.89 -1.15
CA GLY A 303 18.31 32.44 -2.46
C GLY A 303 19.09 31.48 -3.34
N LEU A 304 18.93 30.17 -3.13
CA LEU A 304 19.57 29.11 -3.92
C LEU A 304 18.56 28.49 -4.90
N PRO A 305 19.03 27.96 -6.05
CA PRO A 305 18.19 27.12 -6.89
C PRO A 305 17.83 25.82 -6.18
N ASP A 306 16.62 25.33 -6.41
CA ASP A 306 16.14 24.04 -5.92
C ASP A 306 16.84 22.87 -6.66
N GLY A 307 16.92 21.71 -6.00
CA GLY A 307 17.63 20.53 -6.53
C GLY A 307 19.16 20.66 -6.53
N ALA A 308 19.71 21.68 -5.86
CA ALA A 308 21.14 21.88 -5.73
C ALA A 308 21.64 21.26 -4.42
N ALA A 309 22.73 20.48 -4.49
CA ALA A 309 23.30 19.81 -3.32
C ALA A 309 23.73 20.76 -2.16
N ALA A 310 23.75 22.06 -2.41
CA ALA A 310 24.08 23.12 -1.46
C ALA A 310 23.09 23.26 -0.29
N THR A 311 21.88 22.69 -0.37
CA THR A 311 20.84 22.80 0.66
C THR A 311 20.97 21.76 1.79
N LYS A 312 21.89 20.79 1.69
CA LYS A 312 22.03 19.67 2.64
C LYS A 312 21.98 20.10 4.12
N GLU A 313 22.85 21.02 4.53
CA GLU A 313 22.91 21.43 5.94
C GLU A 313 21.67 22.23 6.36
N ALA A 314 21.09 23.03 5.47
CA ALA A 314 19.84 23.74 5.74
C ALA A 314 18.65 22.79 5.91
N THR A 315 18.60 21.71 5.13
CA THR A 315 17.60 20.64 5.29
C THR A 315 17.74 19.94 6.64
N VAL A 316 18.96 19.65 7.08
CA VAL A 316 19.19 19.08 8.42
C VAL A 316 18.82 20.07 9.52
N ASP A 317 19.15 21.35 9.36
CA ASP A 317 18.80 22.39 10.33
C ASP A 317 17.29 22.60 10.43
N LEU A 318 16.55 22.55 9.31
CA LEU A 318 15.10 22.54 9.33
C LEU A 318 14.57 21.34 10.11
N ALA A 319 15.07 20.13 9.84
CA ALA A 319 14.66 18.93 10.57
C ALA A 319 14.92 19.05 12.08
N ARG A 320 16.06 19.61 12.48
CA ARG A 320 16.38 19.89 13.90
C ARG A 320 15.41 20.88 14.53
N ARG A 321 15.01 21.93 13.80
CA ARG A 321 14.03 22.93 14.27
C ARG A 321 12.64 22.32 14.43
N LEU A 322 12.22 21.44 13.53
CA LEU A 322 10.95 20.72 13.64
C LEU A 322 10.94 19.79 14.86
N GLY A 323 12.04 19.06 15.06
CA GLY A 323 12.28 18.27 16.28
C GLY A 323 11.26 17.16 16.50
N ARG A 324 11.30 16.53 17.68
CA ARG A 324 10.35 15.49 18.11
C ARG A 324 9.09 16.12 18.74
N GLY A 325 8.47 17.03 18.00
CA GLY A 325 7.30 17.81 18.43
C GLY A 325 5.98 17.03 18.40
N PRO A 326 4.83 17.73 18.46
CA PRO A 326 3.50 17.11 18.57
C PRO A 326 3.00 16.48 17.25
N PHE A 327 3.75 16.61 16.16
CA PHE A 327 3.39 16.11 14.84
C PHE A 327 4.53 15.28 14.24
N LEU A 328 4.17 14.36 13.33
CA LEU A 328 5.13 13.61 12.54
C LEU A 328 5.58 14.45 11.34
N PHE A 329 6.83 14.31 10.91
CA PHE A 329 7.27 14.96 9.67
C PHE A 329 8.11 14.04 8.78
N SER A 330 7.99 14.23 7.47
CA SER A 330 8.79 13.56 6.45
C SER A 330 9.64 14.58 5.70
N VAL A 331 10.95 14.33 5.59
CA VAL A 331 11.90 15.26 4.98
C VAL A 331 12.06 14.98 3.50
N ASP A 332 11.93 16.00 2.68
CA ASP A 332 12.39 15.97 1.29
C ASP A 332 13.92 16.04 1.27
N ALA A 333 14.57 14.91 0.97
CA ALA A 333 16.02 14.75 1.02
C ALA A 333 16.67 14.73 -0.38
N GLU A 334 15.91 15.13 -1.42
CA GLU A 334 16.34 15.11 -2.82
C GLU A 334 16.96 13.74 -3.18
N GLY A 335 18.05 13.71 -3.95
CA GLY A 335 18.81 12.48 -4.26
C GLY A 335 19.71 11.98 -3.13
N GLY A 336 19.55 12.51 -1.90
CA GLY A 336 20.37 12.19 -0.72
C GLY A 336 21.66 13.01 -0.60
N PHE A 337 21.84 14.02 -1.45
CA PHE A 337 23.01 14.92 -1.51
C PHE A 337 24.37 14.22 -1.73
N SER A 338 24.36 12.95 -2.13
CA SER A 338 25.53 12.15 -2.50
C SER A 338 25.13 10.98 -3.40
N ASP A 339 26.07 10.51 -4.22
CA ASP A 339 25.93 9.25 -4.94
C ASP A 339 26.42 8.04 -4.14
N ASP A 340 27.17 8.24 -3.05
CA ASP A 340 27.59 7.15 -2.17
C ASP A 340 26.42 6.72 -1.26
N PRO A 341 25.89 5.49 -1.37
CA PRO A 341 24.85 4.97 -0.50
C PRO A 341 25.18 5.08 1.01
N ALA A 342 26.45 4.94 1.39
CA ALA A 342 26.87 5.04 2.78
C ALA A 342 26.72 6.47 3.33
N GLU A 343 27.04 7.49 2.53
CA GLU A 343 26.85 8.89 2.92
C GLU A 343 25.36 9.26 3.02
N VAL A 344 24.53 8.72 2.13
CA VAL A 344 23.07 8.89 2.18
C VAL A 344 22.50 8.25 3.45
N ALA A 345 22.98 7.07 3.83
CA ALA A 345 22.59 6.41 5.08
C ALA A 345 22.98 7.23 6.33
N VAL A 346 24.16 7.85 6.33
CA VAL A 346 24.59 8.76 7.41
C VAL A 346 23.66 9.97 7.51
N LEU A 347 23.27 10.57 6.39
CA LEU A 347 22.31 11.67 6.38
C LEU A 347 20.94 11.23 6.92
N ALA A 348 20.43 10.09 6.46
CA ALA A 348 19.15 9.56 6.91
C ALA A 348 19.13 9.34 8.43
N ARG A 349 20.23 8.84 9.01
CA ARG A 349 20.40 8.73 10.46
C ARG A 349 20.35 10.08 11.16
N ARG A 350 21.05 11.10 10.65
CA ARG A 350 20.99 12.48 11.21
C ARG A 350 19.55 13.03 11.20
N LEU A 351 18.81 12.82 10.12
CA LEU A 351 17.42 13.27 10.00
C LEU A 351 16.49 12.53 10.97
N TYR A 352 16.66 11.22 11.11
CA TYR A 352 15.89 10.40 12.06
C TYR A 352 16.18 10.76 13.52
N GLU A 353 17.44 11.02 13.86
CA GLU A 353 17.84 11.51 15.19
C GLU A 353 17.19 12.85 15.50
N ALA A 354 17.11 13.76 14.52
CA ALA A 354 16.38 15.03 14.61
C ALA A 354 14.85 14.87 14.75
N GLY A 355 14.30 13.68 14.49
CA GLY A 355 12.88 13.37 14.69
C GLY A 355 12.09 13.07 13.41
N ALA A 356 12.75 13.05 12.24
CA ALA A 356 12.07 12.72 10.99
C ALA A 356 11.46 11.32 11.05
N ALA A 357 10.18 11.21 10.74
CA ALA A 357 9.46 9.94 10.68
C ALA A 357 9.55 9.27 9.30
N GLY A 358 9.95 10.03 8.27
CA GLY A 358 10.22 9.51 6.94
C GLY A 358 11.07 10.46 6.09
N ILE A 359 11.47 9.99 4.92
CA ILE A 359 12.19 10.78 3.90
C ILE A 359 11.60 10.52 2.52
N ASN A 360 11.64 11.53 1.65
CA ASN A 360 11.60 11.32 0.20
C ASN A 360 13.04 11.24 -0.30
N LEU A 361 13.33 10.22 -1.10
CA LEU A 361 14.62 10.07 -1.78
C LEU A 361 14.35 9.89 -3.27
N GLU A 362 14.97 10.69 -4.15
CA GLU A 362 14.66 10.69 -5.58
C GLU A 362 15.78 10.18 -6.48
N ASP A 363 15.39 9.68 -7.65
CA ASP A 363 16.31 9.30 -8.72
C ASP A 363 16.55 10.44 -9.73
N GLY A 364 15.79 11.54 -9.65
CA GLY A 364 16.00 12.76 -10.43
C GLY A 364 17.33 13.42 -10.08
N ARG A 365 17.97 14.04 -11.08
CA ARG A 365 19.26 14.75 -10.94
C ARG A 365 19.12 16.19 -11.39
N ALA A 366 19.94 17.07 -10.80
CA ALA A 366 19.94 18.50 -11.08
C ALA A 366 20.22 18.84 -12.57
N ASP A 367 20.87 17.94 -13.30
CA ASP A 367 21.15 18.07 -14.73
C ASP A 367 19.96 17.65 -15.63
N GLY A 368 18.81 17.34 -15.04
CA GLY A 368 17.60 16.92 -15.75
C GLY A 368 17.61 15.47 -16.21
N THR A 369 18.52 14.64 -15.68
CA THR A 369 18.59 13.20 -15.96
C THR A 369 18.08 12.35 -14.80
N LEU A 370 17.98 11.04 -15.02
CA LEU A 370 17.68 10.06 -13.97
C LEU A 370 18.95 9.30 -13.60
N ALA A 371 19.16 9.09 -12.30
CA ALA A 371 20.19 8.19 -11.79
C ALA A 371 19.92 6.75 -12.27
N PRO A 372 20.98 5.93 -12.42
CA PRO A 372 20.84 4.50 -12.66
C PRO A 372 19.92 3.87 -11.61
N VAL A 373 19.02 2.98 -12.05
CA VAL A 373 17.99 2.43 -11.18
C VAL A 373 18.61 1.63 -10.02
N GLU A 374 19.70 0.90 -10.27
CA GLU A 374 20.46 0.13 -9.30
C GLU A 374 21.15 1.02 -8.26
N LEU A 375 21.64 2.19 -8.67
CA LEU A 375 22.26 3.16 -7.76
C LEU A 375 21.22 3.69 -6.77
N HIS A 376 20.04 4.08 -7.25
CA HIS A 376 18.98 4.56 -6.38
C HIS A 376 18.50 3.44 -5.42
N ALA A 377 18.37 2.21 -5.92
CA ALA A 377 18.05 1.05 -5.10
C ALA A 377 19.09 0.81 -3.99
N ALA A 378 20.39 0.94 -4.31
CA ALA A 378 21.46 0.78 -3.33
C ALA A 378 21.38 1.84 -2.22
N LYS A 379 21.04 3.09 -2.56
CA LYS A 379 20.80 4.16 -1.57
C LYS A 379 19.62 3.83 -0.65
N ILE A 380 18.50 3.36 -1.20
CA ILE A 380 17.34 2.93 -0.41
C ILE A 380 17.73 1.82 0.57
N ALA A 381 18.39 0.77 0.07
CA ALA A 381 18.80 -0.36 0.90
C ALA A 381 19.73 0.07 2.03
N ALA A 382 20.72 0.93 1.75
CA ALA A 382 21.64 1.46 2.76
C ALA A 382 20.91 2.27 3.84
N VAL A 383 19.90 3.07 3.47
CA VAL A 383 19.05 3.80 4.44
C VAL A 383 18.26 2.82 5.31
N LYS A 384 17.62 1.81 4.69
CA LYS A 384 16.81 0.83 5.43
C LYS A 384 17.64 -0.03 6.38
N GLU A 385 18.88 -0.37 6.00
CA GLU A 385 19.82 -1.06 6.87
C GLU A 385 20.25 -0.18 8.05
N ALA A 386 20.62 1.08 7.79
CA ALA A 386 21.10 1.98 8.84
C ALA A 386 19.99 2.46 9.79
N VAL A 387 18.76 2.63 9.28
CA VAL A 387 17.63 3.19 10.04
C VAL A 387 16.31 2.47 9.67
N PRO A 388 16.09 1.23 10.13
CA PRO A 388 14.89 0.46 9.75
C PRO A 388 13.55 1.14 10.07
N GLY A 389 13.52 1.98 11.11
CA GLY A 389 12.34 2.74 11.56
C GLY A 389 12.06 4.02 10.78
N LEU A 390 12.91 4.43 9.85
CA LEU A 390 12.65 5.57 8.97
C LEU A 390 11.86 5.12 7.75
N PHE A 391 10.72 5.77 7.49
CA PHE A 391 9.91 5.51 6.30
C PHE A 391 10.60 6.08 5.06
N VAL A 392 10.99 5.24 4.10
CA VAL A 392 11.60 5.67 2.84
C VAL A 392 10.54 5.70 1.75
N ASN A 393 10.19 6.90 1.30
CA ASN A 393 9.32 7.14 0.15
C ASN A 393 10.18 7.33 -1.11
N ALA A 394 10.38 6.26 -1.88
CA ALA A 394 11.24 6.25 -3.05
C ALA A 394 10.57 6.98 -4.23
N ARG A 395 11.13 8.11 -4.64
CA ARG A 395 10.63 8.99 -5.69
C ARG A 395 11.29 8.67 -7.02
N THR A 396 10.48 8.51 -8.06
CA THR A 396 10.97 8.46 -9.44
C THR A 396 10.49 9.64 -10.26
N ASP A 397 11.41 10.31 -10.94
CA ASP A 397 11.17 11.55 -11.67
C ASP A 397 10.83 11.35 -13.15
N THR A 398 10.49 10.13 -13.56
CA THR A 398 10.13 9.81 -14.95
C THR A 398 9.00 10.69 -15.49
N TYR A 399 7.95 10.91 -14.70
CA TYR A 399 6.83 11.78 -15.08
C TYR A 399 7.17 13.27 -14.95
N TRP A 400 7.90 13.64 -13.90
CA TRP A 400 8.31 15.02 -13.61
C TRP A 400 9.24 15.59 -14.70
N LEU A 401 10.23 14.81 -15.13
CA LEU A 401 11.17 15.16 -16.19
C LEU A 401 10.65 14.79 -17.59
N GLY A 402 9.60 13.97 -17.69
CA GLY A 402 9.07 13.50 -18.96
C GLY A 402 9.96 12.46 -19.67
N LEU A 403 10.78 11.73 -18.91
CA LEU A 403 11.74 10.74 -19.39
C LEU A 403 11.32 9.33 -18.98
N ASP A 404 11.53 8.35 -19.85
CA ASP A 404 11.34 6.91 -19.56
C ASP A 404 10.02 6.58 -18.81
N ARG A 405 8.92 7.24 -19.16
CA ARG A 405 7.62 7.08 -18.46
C ARG A 405 7.15 5.64 -18.47
N GLU A 406 7.41 4.91 -19.56
CA GLU A 406 7.12 3.50 -19.71
C GLU A 406 7.90 2.60 -18.73
N ARG A 407 9.04 3.05 -18.21
CA ARG A 407 9.88 2.32 -17.24
C ARG A 407 9.55 2.64 -15.78
N THR A 408 8.55 3.47 -15.52
CA THR A 408 8.17 3.89 -14.16
C THR A 408 7.88 2.68 -13.27
N ALA A 409 7.03 1.75 -13.72
CA ALA A 409 6.69 0.57 -12.96
C ALA A 409 7.92 -0.33 -12.68
N ASP A 410 8.83 -0.42 -13.65
CA ASP A 410 10.06 -1.20 -13.50
C ASP A 410 10.99 -0.63 -12.44
N ARG A 411 11.16 0.69 -12.43
CA ARG A 411 11.94 1.41 -11.41
C ARG A 411 11.34 1.22 -10.02
N LEU A 412 10.04 1.43 -9.88
CA LEU A 412 9.38 1.33 -8.58
C LEU A 412 9.50 -0.08 -7.99
N ALA A 413 9.36 -1.13 -8.79
CA ALA A 413 9.55 -2.48 -8.28
C ALA A 413 10.99 -2.76 -7.83
N VAL A 414 12.00 -2.15 -8.47
CA VAL A 414 13.39 -2.23 -7.99
C VAL A 414 13.51 -1.57 -6.61
N TYR A 415 12.80 -0.46 -6.40
CA TYR A 415 12.83 0.29 -5.13
C TYR A 415 12.08 -0.43 -4.01
N GLU A 416 10.95 -1.06 -4.31
CA GLU A 416 10.24 -1.93 -3.36
C GLU A 416 11.12 -3.09 -2.90
N ARG A 417 11.89 -3.71 -3.80
CA ARG A 417 12.84 -4.78 -3.45
C ARG A 417 14.01 -4.29 -2.62
N ALA A 418 14.42 -3.05 -2.79
CA ALA A 418 15.44 -2.41 -1.95
C ALA A 418 14.92 -2.05 -0.55
N GLY A 419 13.61 -2.17 -0.31
CA GLY A 419 12.98 -1.95 0.99
C GLY A 419 12.29 -0.59 1.14
N ALA A 420 11.98 0.10 0.04
CA ALA A 420 11.14 1.30 0.10
C ALA A 420 9.81 0.98 0.81
N ASP A 421 9.40 1.84 1.74
CA ASP A 421 8.14 1.69 2.48
C ASP A 421 6.96 2.30 1.73
N GLY A 422 7.24 3.19 0.77
CA GLY A 422 6.30 3.78 -0.17
C GLY A 422 7.02 4.26 -1.43
N VAL A 423 6.26 4.55 -2.47
CA VAL A 423 6.80 5.02 -3.75
C VAL A 423 6.11 6.31 -4.19
N PHE A 424 6.82 7.17 -4.90
CA PHE A 424 6.32 8.49 -5.29
C PHE A 424 6.56 8.79 -6.77
N VAL A 425 5.49 9.15 -7.48
CA VAL A 425 5.55 9.55 -8.89
C VAL A 425 4.97 10.97 -9.07
N PRO A 426 5.77 12.03 -8.88
CA PRO A 426 5.33 13.39 -9.16
C PRO A 426 5.02 13.60 -10.65
N GLY A 427 3.99 14.40 -10.93
CA GLY A 427 3.53 14.68 -12.31
C GLY A 427 2.57 13.64 -12.88
N LEU A 428 2.42 12.47 -12.26
CA LEU A 428 1.41 11.48 -12.63
C LEU A 428 0.00 11.98 -12.24
N SER A 429 -0.84 12.22 -13.25
CA SER A 429 -2.22 12.71 -13.07
C SER A 429 -3.26 11.98 -13.92
N ASP A 430 -2.83 11.11 -14.83
CA ASP A 430 -3.73 10.30 -15.64
C ASP A 430 -4.37 9.18 -14.82
N ARG A 431 -5.71 9.10 -14.83
CA ARG A 431 -6.49 8.17 -14.01
C ARG A 431 -6.19 6.72 -14.34
N ALA A 432 -6.07 6.40 -15.62
CA ALA A 432 -5.82 5.04 -16.07
C ALA A 432 -4.41 4.59 -15.69
N ALA A 433 -3.41 5.46 -15.85
CA ALA A 433 -2.04 5.21 -15.42
C ALA A 433 -1.91 5.06 -13.91
N ILE A 434 -2.60 5.90 -13.12
CA ILE A 434 -2.64 5.75 -11.65
C ILE A 434 -3.23 4.38 -11.27
N ALA A 435 -4.41 4.04 -11.80
CA ALA A 435 -5.06 2.76 -11.51
C ALA A 435 -4.21 1.54 -11.93
N ALA A 436 -3.53 1.64 -13.09
CA ALA A 436 -2.63 0.60 -13.57
C ALA A 436 -1.42 0.41 -12.65
N LEU A 437 -0.89 1.51 -12.11
CA LEU A 437 0.27 1.47 -11.23
C LEU A 437 -0.10 0.96 -9.83
N THR A 438 -1.16 1.47 -9.22
CA THR A 438 -1.61 1.01 -7.89
C THR A 438 -2.02 -0.46 -7.89
N ALA A 439 -2.51 -0.97 -9.01
CA ALA A 439 -2.82 -2.39 -9.20
C ALA A 439 -1.61 -3.32 -9.05
N THR A 440 -0.39 -2.83 -9.30
CA THR A 440 0.84 -3.66 -9.32
C THR A 440 1.76 -3.40 -8.14
N LEU A 441 1.70 -2.22 -7.51
CA LEU A 441 2.55 -1.83 -6.38
C LEU A 441 2.23 -2.54 -5.07
N VAL A 442 3.25 -3.09 -4.40
CA VAL A 442 3.13 -3.74 -3.09
C VAL A 442 3.04 -2.70 -1.98
N THR A 443 3.70 -1.56 -2.18
CA THR A 443 3.84 -0.45 -1.26
C THR A 443 2.88 0.70 -1.59
N PRO A 444 2.50 1.54 -0.62
CA PRO A 444 1.70 2.75 -0.83
C PRO A 444 2.24 3.68 -1.92
N LEU A 445 1.38 4.02 -2.89
CA LEU A 445 1.67 5.07 -3.88
C LEU A 445 1.40 6.46 -3.29
N ASN A 446 2.39 7.33 -3.42
CA ASN A 446 2.32 8.77 -3.29
C ASN A 446 2.22 9.44 -4.67
N VAL A 447 1.37 10.45 -4.80
CA VAL A 447 1.31 11.34 -5.96
C VAL A 447 1.35 12.80 -5.50
N LEU A 448 1.85 13.68 -6.36
CA LEU A 448 1.86 15.11 -6.11
C LEU A 448 0.51 15.68 -6.55
N TYR A 449 -0.19 16.38 -5.65
CA TYR A 449 -1.45 17.03 -6.00
C TYR A 449 -1.26 18.01 -7.16
N SER A 450 -2.15 17.90 -8.15
CA SER A 450 -2.23 18.83 -9.27
C SER A 450 -3.64 19.41 -9.33
N PRO A 451 -3.81 20.75 -9.38
CA PRO A 451 -5.13 21.37 -9.52
C PRO A 451 -5.91 20.94 -10.78
N ALA A 452 -5.20 20.50 -11.83
CA ALA A 452 -5.81 19.99 -13.06
C ALA A 452 -6.07 18.47 -13.03
N GLY A 453 -5.63 17.79 -11.97
CA GLY A 453 -5.72 16.34 -11.82
C GLY A 453 -6.97 15.87 -11.04
N PRO A 454 -7.02 14.57 -10.70
CA PRO A 454 -8.05 14.00 -9.84
C PRO A 454 -8.03 14.61 -8.43
N GLY A 455 -9.19 14.72 -7.79
CA GLY A 455 -9.30 15.18 -6.40
C GLY A 455 -8.84 14.13 -5.38
N LEU A 456 -8.65 14.51 -4.11
CA LEU A 456 -8.13 13.61 -3.06
C LEU A 456 -8.94 12.31 -2.90
N ALA A 457 -10.28 12.40 -2.86
CA ALA A 457 -11.14 11.23 -2.72
C ALA A 457 -10.99 10.28 -3.92
N GLU A 458 -11.02 10.84 -5.12
CA GLU A 458 -10.85 10.09 -6.37
C GLU A 458 -9.48 9.42 -6.47
N LEU A 459 -8.40 10.10 -6.04
CA LEU A 459 -7.07 9.50 -5.94
C LEU A 459 -7.08 8.29 -4.98
N GLY A 460 -7.76 8.42 -3.83
CA GLY A 460 -7.95 7.33 -2.87
C GLY A 460 -8.66 6.11 -3.46
N ASP A 461 -9.73 6.36 -4.23
CA ASP A 461 -10.51 5.34 -4.95
C ASP A 461 -9.67 4.64 -6.03
N LEU A 462 -8.76 5.37 -6.68
CA LEU A 462 -7.78 4.82 -7.63
C LEU A 462 -6.64 4.04 -6.95
N GLY A 463 -6.64 3.93 -5.62
CA GLY A 463 -5.66 3.15 -4.85
C GLY A 463 -4.47 3.96 -4.33
N VAL A 464 -4.42 5.28 -4.55
CA VAL A 464 -3.39 6.14 -3.95
C VAL A 464 -3.54 6.13 -2.43
N ARG A 465 -2.42 6.16 -1.72
CA ARG A 465 -2.40 6.11 -0.25
C ARG A 465 -1.72 7.31 0.40
N ARG A 466 -0.98 8.11 -0.38
CA ARG A 466 -0.48 9.42 0.02
C ARG A 466 -0.64 10.43 -1.11
N VAL A 467 -1.01 11.66 -0.76
CA VAL A 467 -1.01 12.80 -1.67
C VAL A 467 -0.19 13.91 -1.02
N SER A 468 0.97 14.20 -1.58
CA SER A 468 1.81 15.34 -1.17
C SER A 468 1.37 16.64 -1.87
N LEU A 469 1.59 17.80 -1.25
CA LEU A 469 1.34 19.11 -1.86
C LEU A 469 2.59 19.78 -2.45
N GLY A 470 3.78 19.23 -2.14
CA GLY A 470 5.07 19.76 -2.58
C GLY A 470 5.20 21.26 -2.26
N SER A 471 5.69 22.04 -3.21
CA SER A 471 5.91 23.47 -3.00
C SER A 471 4.67 24.35 -3.19
N LEU A 472 3.49 23.77 -3.41
CA LEU A 472 2.26 24.53 -3.68
C LEU A 472 1.96 25.52 -2.56
N LEU A 473 1.97 25.06 -1.30
CA LEU A 473 1.64 25.91 -0.14
C LEU A 473 2.64 27.07 0.03
N TYR A 474 3.93 26.81 -0.21
CA TYR A 474 4.97 27.86 -0.17
C TYR A 474 4.71 28.94 -1.23
N ARG A 475 4.41 28.50 -2.46
CA ARG A 475 4.11 29.41 -3.57
C ARG A 475 2.85 30.24 -3.34
N GLU A 476 1.79 29.63 -2.80
CA GLU A 476 0.55 30.33 -2.44
C GLU A 476 0.81 31.36 -1.32
N ALA A 477 1.60 31.01 -0.29
CA ALA A 477 1.99 31.95 0.76
C ALA A 477 2.79 33.14 0.22
N LEU A 478 3.77 32.88 -0.68
CA LEU A 478 4.55 33.91 -1.32
C LEU A 478 3.67 34.83 -2.20
N ALA A 479 2.76 34.26 -2.98
CA ALA A 479 1.80 35.02 -3.79
C ALA A 479 0.87 35.86 -2.91
N GLY A 480 0.41 35.32 -1.78
CA GLY A 480 -0.40 36.04 -0.79
C GLY A 480 0.33 37.25 -0.20
N ALA A 481 1.59 37.07 0.21
CA ALA A 481 2.41 38.16 0.73
C ALA A 481 2.64 39.27 -0.30
N VAL A 482 3.04 38.90 -1.52
CA VAL A 482 3.31 39.86 -2.61
C VAL A 482 2.03 40.59 -3.05
N SER A 483 0.91 39.87 -3.20
CA SER A 483 -0.36 40.47 -3.61
C SER A 483 -0.92 41.42 -2.55
N THR A 484 -0.74 41.12 -1.27
CA THR A 484 -1.10 42.02 -0.16
C THR A 484 -0.29 43.32 -0.22
N ALA A 485 1.03 43.23 -0.40
CA ALA A 485 1.88 44.41 -0.51
C ALA A 485 1.54 45.26 -1.75
N ALA A 486 1.27 44.62 -2.90
CA ALA A 486 0.87 45.31 -4.12
C ALA A 486 -0.48 46.02 -3.97
N ALA A 487 -1.47 45.37 -3.36
CA ALA A 487 -2.77 45.97 -3.11
C ALA A 487 -2.67 47.24 -2.25
N ILE A 488 -1.87 47.20 -1.16
CA ILE A 488 -1.64 48.37 -0.30
C ILE A 488 -0.95 49.51 -1.07
N ARG A 489 0.11 49.19 -1.82
CA ARG A 489 0.83 50.18 -2.64
C ARG A 489 -0.10 50.88 -3.63
N ASP A 490 -1.00 50.13 -4.23
CA ASP A 490 -1.89 50.61 -5.30
C ASP A 490 -3.23 51.16 -4.76
N GLY A 491 -3.40 51.26 -3.43
CA GLY A 491 -4.62 51.75 -2.78
C GLY A 491 -5.84 50.83 -2.93
N GLY A 492 -5.62 49.57 -3.30
CA GLY A 492 -6.65 48.56 -3.48
C GLY A 492 -7.02 47.82 -2.18
N PRO A 493 -8.11 47.03 -2.18
CA PRO A 493 -8.51 46.24 -1.04
C PRO A 493 -7.53 45.09 -0.78
N VAL A 494 -7.16 44.90 0.49
CA VAL A 494 -6.39 43.74 0.94
C VAL A 494 -7.32 42.55 1.14
N ARG A 495 -6.92 41.37 0.63
CA ARG A 495 -7.63 40.12 0.93
C ARG A 495 -7.50 39.84 2.43
N GLY A 496 -8.63 39.73 3.14
CA GLY A 496 -8.65 39.35 4.56
C GLY A 496 -8.16 37.92 4.78
N GLY A 497 -8.00 37.52 6.06
CA GLY A 497 -7.58 36.17 6.44
C GLY A 497 -6.11 36.03 6.85
N ALA A 498 -5.41 37.14 7.09
CA ALA A 498 -4.11 37.08 7.77
C ALA A 498 -4.29 36.53 9.19
N LEU A 499 -3.42 35.61 9.59
CA LEU A 499 -3.40 35.10 10.96
C LEU A 499 -3.16 36.26 11.94
N PRO A 500 -3.96 36.38 13.02
CA PRO A 500 -3.70 37.33 14.08
C PRO A 500 -2.29 37.18 14.65
N TYR A 501 -1.68 38.31 15.04
CA TYR A 501 -0.32 38.32 15.60
C TYR A 501 -0.18 37.38 16.82
N ALA A 502 -1.18 37.39 17.70
CA ALA A 502 -1.20 36.53 18.89
C ALA A 502 -1.22 35.05 18.52
N ASP A 503 -1.95 34.68 17.47
CA ASP A 503 -2.05 33.29 17.02
C ASP A 503 -0.73 32.80 16.45
N VAL A 504 -0.03 33.63 15.66
CA VAL A 504 1.32 33.30 15.15
C VAL A 504 2.33 33.16 16.28
N GLN A 505 2.28 34.04 17.29
CA GLN A 505 3.15 33.93 18.48
C GLN A 505 2.88 32.65 19.28
N ALA A 506 1.61 32.26 19.41
CA ALA A 506 1.20 31.05 20.13
C ALA A 506 1.62 29.74 19.43
N LEU A 507 2.06 29.79 18.16
CA LEU A 507 2.64 28.62 17.49
C LEU A 507 4.03 28.27 17.99
N ALA A 508 4.76 29.22 18.59
CA ALA A 508 6.09 28.95 19.12
C ALA A 508 6.02 27.85 20.20
N PRO A 509 6.98 26.92 20.25
CA PRO A 509 6.98 25.91 21.29
C PRO A 509 7.15 26.60 22.64
N ASP A 510 6.31 26.24 23.62
CA ASP A 510 6.43 26.73 25.00
C ASP A 510 7.86 26.48 25.48
N ASP A 511 8.60 27.56 25.73
CA ASP A 511 9.83 27.48 26.49
C ASP A 511 9.42 27.10 27.91
N GLY A 512 9.81 25.90 28.36
CA GLY A 512 9.47 25.36 29.69
C GLY A 512 9.98 26.19 30.89
N SER A 513 10.27 27.47 30.71
CA SER A 513 10.72 28.46 31.67
C SER A 513 9.58 29.14 32.45
N GLY A 514 8.32 28.97 32.03
CA GLY A 514 7.23 29.86 32.47
C GLY A 514 6.35 29.43 33.66
N ARG A 515 6.47 28.22 34.24
CA ARG A 515 5.54 27.80 35.32
C ARG A 515 6.16 26.91 36.42
N ARG A 516 6.29 27.54 37.60
CA ARG A 516 6.27 27.04 39.01
C ARG A 516 7.65 26.77 39.65
N GLY A 517 7.99 27.28 40.83
CA GLY A 517 7.16 27.91 41.88
C GLY A 517 7.87 29.07 42.58
N GLY A 518 7.19 30.21 42.67
CA GLY A 518 7.37 31.11 43.79
C GLY A 518 6.61 30.51 44.96
N ASP A 519 7.34 29.89 45.89
CA ASP A 519 6.80 29.66 47.22
C ASP A 519 6.78 31.01 47.93
N ASP A 520 5.57 31.39 48.33
CA ASP A 520 5.30 32.48 49.25
C ASP A 520 6.15 32.29 50.52
N VAL A 521 7.06 33.24 50.76
CA VAL A 521 7.63 33.47 52.08
C VAL A 521 6.54 34.15 52.90
N ASP A 522 5.79 33.36 53.64
CA ASP A 522 4.89 33.88 54.67
C ASP A 522 5.73 34.27 55.90
N ASP A 523 5.72 35.56 56.19
CA ASP A 523 6.41 36.19 57.30
C ASP A 523 5.47 36.15 58.51
N ARG A 524 5.66 35.17 59.42
CA ARG A 524 5.28 35.22 60.85
C ARG A 524 5.72 34.01 61.69
#